data_AF-A0A284S181-F1
#
_entry.id   AF-A0A284S181-F1
#
_cell.length_a   1.000
_cell.length_b   1.000
_cell.length_c   1.000
_cell.angle_alpha   90.00
_cell.angle_beta   90.00
_cell.angle_gamma   90.00
#
_symmetry.space_group_name_H-M   'P 1'
#
loop_
_entity.id
_entity.type
_entity.pdbx_description
1 polymer ?
#
loop_
_entity_poly.entity_id
_entity_poly.type
_entity_poly.pdbx_seq_one_letter_code
_entity_poly.pdbx_strand_id
1 'polypeptide(L)'
;MGEVVHVGDKSAIWPLMIQEARVGEILMNHPHRNVAQYYGYVEKDGLMAGLCFKRYGQALDDAVEKGVILRSDIESSLDQVKKGIEHIHGLGLVHNDINPSRIMLDADGTLVIIDFDSCRNPGESMLDGKCGTFPFSNEKTTSTFENDFYGIEKIREWMEESL
;
A
#
# COMPACT_ATOMS: atom_id res chain seq x y z
N MET A 1 -7.18 3.78 44.77
CA MET A 1 -8.16 3.59 43.68
C MET A 1 -7.51 4.18 42.44
N GLY A 2 -6.99 3.34 41.55
CA GLY A 2 -6.35 3.80 40.31
C GLY A 2 -7.43 4.10 39.28
N GLU A 3 -7.36 5.28 38.67
CA GLU A 3 -8.22 5.64 37.55
C GLU A 3 -7.92 4.72 36.36
N VAL A 4 -8.93 3.96 35.95
CA VAL A 4 -8.93 3.28 34.67
C VAL A 4 -9.13 4.37 33.62
N VAL A 5 -8.05 4.76 32.96
CA VAL A 5 -8.13 5.59 31.77
C VAL A 5 -8.79 4.73 30.68
N HIS A 6 -10.04 5.02 30.34
CA HIS A 6 -10.69 4.46 29.17
C HIS A 6 -9.88 4.88 27.93
N VAL A 7 -9.12 3.93 27.39
CA VAL A 7 -8.41 4.10 26.12
C VAL A 7 -9.47 4.28 25.03
N GLY A 8 -9.53 5.49 24.48
CA GLY A 8 -10.48 5.89 23.45
C GLY A 8 -10.50 4.94 22.25
N ASP A 9 -11.72 4.75 21.75
CA ASP A 9 -12.11 4.25 20.42
C ASP A 9 -11.06 3.43 19.63
N LYS A 10 -10.88 2.17 20.03
CA LYS A 10 -10.09 1.18 19.28
C LYS A 10 -10.83 0.59 18.06
N SER A 11 -12.00 1.11 17.67
CA SER A 11 -12.92 0.38 16.78
C SER A 11 -12.55 0.43 15.28
N ALA A 12 -11.99 1.53 14.78
CA ALA A 12 -11.77 1.73 13.34
C ALA A 12 -10.42 1.23 12.80
N ILE A 13 -9.35 1.30 13.61
CA ILE A 13 -7.98 0.93 13.17
C ILE A 13 -7.75 -0.58 13.23
N TRP A 14 -8.38 -1.26 14.20
CA TRP A 14 -8.13 -2.68 14.44
C TRP A 14 -8.50 -3.58 13.24
N PRO A 15 -9.63 -3.39 12.54
CA PRO A 15 -9.94 -4.14 11.33
C PRO A 15 -8.89 -3.96 10.23
N LEU A 16 -8.36 -2.74 10.09
CA LEU A 16 -7.33 -2.41 9.10
C LEU A 16 -6.00 -3.12 9.42
N MET A 17 -5.56 -3.08 10.68
CA MET A 17 -4.36 -3.81 11.10
C MET A 17 -4.48 -5.32 10.90
N ILE A 18 -5.66 -5.91 11.18
CA ILE A 18 -5.90 -7.32 10.91
C ILE A 18 -5.83 -7.61 9.42
N GLN A 19 -6.42 -6.75 8.59
CA GLN A 19 -6.40 -6.93 7.14
C GLN A 19 -4.97 -6.88 6.60
N GLU A 20 -4.21 -5.87 7.00
CA GLU A 20 -2.82 -5.70 6.58
C GLU A 20 -1.94 -6.85 7.08
N ALA A 21 -2.13 -7.34 8.31
CA ALA A 21 -1.43 -8.52 8.81
C ALA A 21 -1.73 -9.77 7.98
N ARG A 22 -3.01 -10.03 7.66
CA ARG A 22 -3.43 -11.18 6.85
C ARG A 22 -2.79 -11.16 5.47
N VAL A 23 -2.78 -10.00 4.82
CA VAL A 23 -2.16 -9.82 3.51
C VAL A 23 -0.65 -9.94 3.62
N GLY A 24 -0.04 -9.38 4.66
CA GLY A 24 1.38 -9.52 4.99
C GLY A 24 1.81 -10.99 5.08
N GLU A 25 1.05 -11.85 5.76
CA GLU A 25 1.34 -13.29 5.85
C GLU A 25 1.34 -13.98 4.47
N ILE A 26 0.44 -13.59 3.57
CA ILE A 26 0.42 -14.10 2.19
C ILE A 26 1.68 -13.62 1.45
N LEU A 27 1.97 -12.32 1.51
CA LEU A 27 3.12 -11.71 0.82
C LEU A 27 4.47 -12.23 1.34
N MET A 28 4.56 -12.56 2.62
CA MET A 28 5.77 -13.16 3.21
C MET A 28 6.09 -14.53 2.59
N ASN A 29 5.08 -15.32 2.23
CA ASN A 29 5.25 -16.62 1.57
C ASN A 29 5.44 -16.50 0.05
N HIS A 30 5.10 -15.34 -0.52
CA HIS A 30 5.19 -15.05 -1.95
C HIS A 30 5.93 -13.72 -2.18
N PRO A 31 7.24 -13.65 -1.91
CA PRO A 31 7.97 -12.39 -1.98
C PRO A 31 8.15 -11.90 -3.42
N HIS A 32 8.11 -10.59 -3.61
CA HIS A 32 8.40 -9.92 -4.88
C HIS A 32 9.18 -8.64 -4.65
N ARG A 33 10.14 -8.31 -5.54
CA ARG A 33 11.05 -7.17 -5.35
C ARG A 33 10.35 -5.80 -5.33
N ASN A 34 9.20 -5.68 -5.98
CA ASN A 34 8.41 -4.45 -6.02
C ASN A 34 7.24 -4.43 -5.01
N VAL A 35 7.26 -5.32 -4.00
CA VAL A 35 6.25 -5.39 -2.94
C VAL A 35 6.95 -5.46 -1.58
N ALA A 36 6.44 -4.74 -0.58
CA ALA A 36 7.09 -4.62 0.70
C ALA A 36 7.29 -5.97 1.40
N GLN A 37 8.47 -6.16 1.97
CA GLN A 37 8.79 -7.37 2.69
C GLN A 37 8.20 -7.30 4.10
N TYR A 38 7.28 -8.20 4.40
CA TYR A 38 6.68 -8.39 5.72
C TYR A 38 7.47 -9.44 6.53
N TYR A 39 7.58 -9.20 7.84
CA TYR A 39 8.31 -10.06 8.79
C TYR A 39 7.42 -10.61 9.91
N GLY A 40 6.12 -10.33 9.90
CA GLY A 40 5.19 -10.70 10.96
C GLY A 40 4.73 -9.51 11.79
N TYR A 41 4.19 -9.79 12.96
CA TYR A 41 3.68 -8.79 13.89
C TYR A 41 4.34 -8.93 15.27
N VAL A 42 4.30 -7.85 16.05
CA VAL A 42 4.71 -7.84 17.45
C VAL A 42 3.47 -8.04 18.31
N GLU A 43 3.55 -8.98 19.25
CA GLU A 43 2.52 -9.20 20.26
C GLU A 43 2.91 -8.53 21.59
N LYS A 44 1.93 -7.94 22.28
CA LYS A 44 2.05 -7.47 23.65
C LYS A 44 0.75 -7.76 24.40
N ASP A 45 0.85 -8.44 25.54
CA ASP A 45 -0.28 -8.80 26.41
C ASP A 45 -1.39 -9.59 25.65
N GLY A 46 -1.00 -10.47 24.72
CA GLY A 46 -1.95 -11.25 23.90
C GLY A 46 -2.59 -10.47 22.76
N LEU A 47 -2.18 -9.22 22.51
CA LEU A 47 -2.71 -8.37 21.45
C LEU A 47 -1.61 -8.02 20.44
N MET A 48 -1.99 -7.98 19.17
CA MET A 48 -1.14 -7.43 18.12
C MET A 48 -0.88 -5.94 18.39
N ALA A 49 0.38 -5.61 18.68
CA ALA A 49 0.83 -4.28 19.04
C ALA A 49 1.45 -3.51 17.86
N GLY A 50 1.86 -4.21 16.80
CA GLY A 50 2.39 -3.57 15.60
C GLY A 50 2.74 -4.58 14.50
N LEU A 51 2.86 -4.08 13.27
CA LEU A 51 3.28 -4.85 12.10
C LEU A 51 4.75 -4.59 11.79
N CYS A 52 5.46 -5.61 11.33
CA CYS A 52 6.89 -5.52 11.01
C CYS A 52 7.10 -5.62 9.50
N PHE A 53 7.53 -4.53 8.88
CA PHE A 53 7.96 -4.49 7.50
C PHE A 53 9.43 -4.08 7.39
N LYS A 54 10.08 -4.42 6.27
CA LYS A 54 11.36 -3.82 5.89
C LYS A 54 11.23 -2.30 5.88
N ARG A 55 12.25 -1.61 6.40
CA ARG A 55 12.36 -0.16 6.30
C ARG A 55 12.83 0.21 4.89
N TYR A 56 12.07 1.09 4.24
CA TYR A 56 12.42 1.71 2.96
C TYR A 56 12.81 3.18 3.16
N GLY A 57 13.29 3.83 2.09
CA GLY A 57 13.74 5.21 2.05
C GLY A 57 12.58 6.21 2.05
N GLN A 58 12.45 6.98 0.97
CA GLN A 58 11.40 7.98 0.81
C GLN A 58 10.30 7.51 -0.14
N ALA A 59 9.12 8.11 -0.03
CA ALA A 59 8.01 7.85 -0.94
C ALA A 59 8.26 8.46 -2.33
N LEU A 60 7.50 8.02 -3.34
CA LEU A 60 7.67 8.44 -4.73
C LEU A 60 7.34 9.93 -4.92
N ASP A 61 6.34 10.45 -4.23
CA ASP A 61 6.00 11.88 -4.18
C ASP A 61 7.17 12.72 -3.67
N ASP A 62 7.71 12.37 -2.51
CA ASP A 62 8.91 13.00 -1.94
C ASP A 62 10.11 12.92 -2.90
N ALA A 63 10.27 11.79 -3.59
CA ALA A 63 11.38 11.57 -4.52
C ALA A 63 11.28 12.43 -5.79
N VAL A 64 10.07 12.62 -6.30
CA VAL A 64 9.79 13.55 -7.41
C VAL A 64 10.04 14.99 -6.96
N GLU A 65 9.51 15.41 -5.80
CA GLU A 65 9.70 16.77 -5.28
C GLU A 65 11.19 17.12 -5.08
N LYS A 66 11.99 16.17 -4.60
CA LYS A 66 13.43 16.36 -4.37
C LYS A 66 14.29 16.18 -5.63
N GLY A 67 13.70 15.89 -6.79
CA GLY A 67 14.41 15.67 -8.04
C GLY A 67 15.28 14.40 -8.06
N VAL A 68 14.93 13.40 -7.23
CA VAL A 68 15.58 12.08 -7.24
C VAL A 68 15.05 11.23 -8.40
N ILE A 69 13.77 11.33 -8.70
CA ILE A 69 13.14 10.75 -9.88
C ILE A 69 13.10 11.81 -10.97
N LEU A 70 13.55 11.47 -12.17
CA LEU A 70 13.59 12.35 -13.32
C LEU A 70 12.50 11.99 -14.34
N ARG A 71 12.20 12.92 -15.25
CA ARG A 71 11.26 12.68 -16.36
C ARG A 71 11.61 11.46 -17.21
N SER A 72 12.91 11.14 -17.35
CA SER A 72 13.38 9.92 -18.04
C SER A 72 12.97 8.63 -17.36
N ASP A 73 12.62 8.68 -16.08
CA ASP A 73 12.42 7.49 -15.24
C ASP A 73 10.94 7.08 -15.18
N ILE A 74 10.02 7.88 -15.74
CA ILE A 74 8.56 7.66 -15.69
C ILE A 74 8.21 6.24 -16.12
N GLU A 75 8.60 5.80 -17.32
CA GLU A 75 8.26 4.47 -17.81
C GLU A 75 8.87 3.36 -16.95
N SER A 76 10.13 3.52 -16.52
CA SER A 76 10.80 2.54 -15.69
C SER A 76 10.19 2.43 -14.28
N SER A 77 9.64 3.54 -13.77
CA SER A 77 8.96 3.60 -12.49
C SER A 77 7.61 2.90 -12.58
N LEU A 78 6.83 3.22 -13.61
CA LEU A 78 5.51 2.62 -13.85
C LEU A 78 5.60 1.12 -14.14
N ASP A 79 6.62 0.66 -14.87
CA ASP A 79 6.88 -0.77 -15.09
C ASP A 79 7.15 -1.51 -13.77
N GLN A 80 7.89 -0.90 -12.84
CA GLN A 80 8.14 -1.47 -11.51
C GLN A 80 6.86 -1.58 -10.67
N VAL A 81 6.06 -0.51 -10.64
CA VAL A 81 4.77 -0.49 -9.94
C VAL A 81 3.83 -1.54 -10.54
N LYS A 82 3.76 -1.62 -11.87
CA LYS A 82 2.93 -2.60 -12.58
C LYS A 82 3.33 -4.04 -12.25
N LYS A 83 4.62 -4.37 -12.24
CA LYS A 83 5.09 -5.71 -11.84
C LYS A 83 4.71 -6.06 -10.39
N GLY A 84 4.78 -5.10 -9.48
CA GLY A 84 4.31 -5.28 -8.10
C GLY A 84 2.81 -5.55 -8.04
N ILE A 85 2.01 -4.81 -8.79
CA ILE A 85 0.55 -4.99 -8.85
C ILE A 85 0.16 -6.31 -9.52
N GLU A 86 0.79 -6.69 -10.62
CA GLU A 86 0.55 -7.97 -11.28
C GLU A 86 0.86 -9.16 -10.35
N HIS A 87 1.89 -9.04 -9.52
CA HIS A 87 2.19 -10.03 -8.49
C HIS A 87 1.08 -10.12 -7.42
N ILE A 88 0.62 -8.98 -6.89
CA ILE A 88 -0.48 -8.92 -5.93
C ILE A 88 -1.77 -9.51 -6.53
N HIS A 89 -2.09 -9.16 -7.78
CA HIS A 89 -3.24 -9.70 -8.52
C HIS A 89 -3.13 -11.21 -8.74
N GLY A 90 -1.92 -11.71 -9.03
CA GLY A 90 -1.64 -13.14 -9.16
C GLY A 90 -1.90 -13.95 -7.89
N LEU A 91 -1.93 -13.29 -6.72
CA LEU A 91 -2.28 -13.88 -5.43
C LEU A 91 -3.77 -13.77 -5.10
N GLY A 92 -4.59 -13.27 -6.04
CA GLY A 92 -6.04 -13.09 -5.86
C GLY A 92 -6.40 -11.88 -5.01
N LEU A 93 -5.49 -10.91 -4.89
CA LEU A 93 -5.67 -9.68 -4.13
C LEU A 93 -5.72 -8.47 -5.06
N VAL A 94 -6.45 -7.43 -4.67
CA VAL A 94 -6.44 -6.09 -5.27
C VAL A 94 -5.98 -5.13 -4.19
N HIS A 95 -5.09 -4.18 -4.50
CA HIS A 95 -4.56 -3.23 -3.52
C HIS A 95 -5.56 -2.14 -3.13
N ASN A 96 -6.31 -1.62 -4.12
CA ASN A 96 -7.35 -0.59 -4.03
C ASN A 96 -6.90 0.81 -3.58
N ASP A 97 -5.61 1.06 -3.37
CA ASP A 97 -5.11 2.38 -2.94
C ASP A 97 -3.73 2.71 -3.52
N ILE A 98 -3.52 2.39 -4.80
CA ILE A 98 -2.26 2.71 -5.48
C ILE A 98 -2.17 4.20 -5.75
N ASN A 99 -1.19 4.85 -5.12
CA ASN A 99 -0.86 6.26 -5.28
C ASN A 99 0.63 6.51 -4.93
N PRO A 100 1.21 7.69 -5.24
CA PRO A 100 2.63 7.97 -5.01
C PRO A 100 3.10 7.78 -3.57
N SER A 101 2.26 8.09 -2.57
CA SER A 101 2.62 7.92 -1.14
C SER A 101 2.69 6.45 -0.69
N ARG A 102 2.17 5.52 -1.51
CA ARG A 102 2.20 4.07 -1.27
C ARG A 102 3.30 3.35 -2.04
N ILE A 103 4.21 4.10 -2.65
CA ILE A 103 5.36 3.57 -3.37
C ILE A 103 6.62 4.15 -2.73
N MET A 104 7.47 3.29 -2.18
CA MET A 104 8.71 3.68 -1.50
C MET A 104 9.93 3.31 -2.33
N LEU A 105 10.98 4.11 -2.25
CA LEU A 105 12.30 3.77 -2.79
C LEU A 105 13.08 2.91 -1.79
N ASP A 106 13.59 1.77 -2.25
CA ASP A 106 14.60 0.99 -1.54
C ASP A 106 16.01 1.60 -1.75
N ALA A 107 16.97 1.16 -0.96
CA ALA A 107 18.34 1.68 -0.98
C ALA A 107 19.06 1.48 -2.32
N ASP A 108 18.61 0.52 -3.14
CA ASP A 108 19.14 0.23 -4.48
C ASP A 108 18.37 0.95 -5.61
N GLY A 109 17.41 1.81 -5.27
CA GLY A 109 16.55 2.52 -6.22
C GLY A 109 15.33 1.74 -6.69
N THR A 110 15.09 0.54 -6.16
CA THR A 110 13.88 -0.24 -6.47
C THR A 110 12.64 0.46 -5.89
N LEU A 111 11.58 0.58 -6.69
CA LEU A 111 10.27 1.04 -6.21
C LEU A 111 9.47 -0.11 -5.61
N VAL A 112 8.91 0.11 -4.43
CA VAL A 112 8.25 -0.93 -3.62
C VAL A 112 6.89 -0.46 -3.15
N ILE A 113 5.86 -1.25 -3.45
CA ILE A 113 4.49 -1.01 -2.99
C ILE A 113 4.38 -1.34 -1.50
N ILE A 114 3.79 -0.43 -0.72
CA ILE A 114 3.55 -0.54 0.73
C ILE A 114 2.07 -0.34 1.05
N ASP A 115 1.70 -0.57 2.32
CA ASP A 115 0.37 -0.28 2.89
C ASP A 115 -0.75 -1.13 2.28
N PHE A 116 -0.98 -2.30 2.89
CA PHE A 116 -1.92 -3.30 2.38
C PHE A 116 -3.25 -3.31 3.14
N ASP A 117 -3.57 -2.24 3.88
CA ASP A 117 -4.77 -2.21 4.72
C ASP A 117 -6.09 -2.22 3.92
N SER A 118 -6.01 -1.79 2.67
CA SER A 118 -7.11 -1.70 1.70
C SER A 118 -7.15 -2.89 0.75
N CYS A 119 -6.18 -3.81 0.86
CA CYS A 119 -6.13 -5.00 0.04
C CYS A 119 -7.35 -5.88 0.28
N ARG A 120 -7.98 -6.36 -0.79
CA ARG A 120 -9.20 -7.19 -0.74
C ARG A 120 -9.23 -8.22 -1.85
N ASN A 121 -10.10 -9.21 -1.70
CA ASN A 121 -10.38 -10.12 -2.79
C ASN A 121 -11.31 -9.43 -3.82
N PRO A 122 -11.16 -9.73 -5.12
CA PRO A 122 -12.07 -9.21 -6.14
C PRO A 122 -13.54 -9.49 -5.81
N GLY A 123 -14.38 -8.46 -5.93
CA GLY A 123 -15.81 -8.51 -5.66
C GLY A 123 -16.20 -8.20 -4.20
N GLU A 124 -15.25 -8.09 -3.28
CA GLU A 124 -15.54 -7.65 -1.91
C GLU A 124 -15.86 -6.16 -1.86
N SER A 125 -16.76 -5.78 -0.95
CA SER A 125 -17.00 -4.37 -0.63
C SER A 125 -15.81 -3.76 0.12
N MET A 126 -15.50 -2.51 -0.21
CA MET A 126 -14.54 -1.70 0.54
C MET A 126 -15.05 -1.41 1.95
N LEU A 127 -14.15 -1.15 2.89
CA LEU A 127 -14.55 -0.66 4.21
C LEU A 127 -15.04 0.78 4.10
N ASP A 128 -15.90 1.18 5.03
CA ASP A 128 -16.38 2.56 5.11
C ASP A 128 -15.19 3.52 5.20
N GLY A 129 -15.15 4.49 4.28
CA GLY A 129 -14.06 5.47 4.18
C GLY A 129 -12.76 4.96 3.53
N LYS A 130 -12.72 3.72 3.03
CA LYS A 130 -11.57 3.13 2.32
C LYS A 130 -11.85 2.91 0.84
N CYS A 131 -12.27 3.95 0.12
CA CYS A 131 -12.48 3.91 -1.32
C CYS A 131 -11.26 4.40 -2.13
N GLY A 132 -10.04 4.24 -1.58
CA GLY A 132 -8.80 4.74 -2.17
C GLY A 132 -8.60 6.26 -2.02
N THR A 133 -7.45 6.74 -2.48
CA THR A 133 -7.04 8.15 -2.34
C THR A 133 -7.35 8.95 -3.60
N PHE A 134 -8.19 10.00 -3.52
CA PHE A 134 -8.42 10.94 -4.62
C PHE A 134 -7.15 11.79 -4.91
N PRO A 135 -6.77 12.07 -6.17
CA PRO A 135 -7.44 11.72 -7.43
C PRO A 135 -7.02 10.35 -8.01
N PHE A 136 -6.26 9.55 -7.28
CA PHE A 136 -5.74 8.24 -7.73
C PHE A 136 -6.74 7.10 -7.61
N SER A 137 -7.97 7.36 -7.16
CA SER A 137 -9.05 6.38 -7.06
C SER A 137 -10.20 6.70 -8.00
N ASN A 138 -10.83 5.65 -8.53
CA ASN A 138 -12.06 5.70 -9.32
C ASN A 138 -13.34 5.70 -8.44
N GLU A 139 -13.20 5.90 -7.13
CA GLU A 139 -14.26 5.98 -6.12
C GLU A 139 -15.19 4.76 -6.05
N LYS A 140 -14.73 3.59 -6.53
CA LYS A 140 -15.52 2.37 -6.42
C LYS A 140 -15.58 1.88 -4.97
N THR A 141 -16.77 1.47 -4.55
CA THR A 141 -17.02 0.82 -3.26
C THR A 141 -16.83 -0.70 -3.31
N THR A 142 -16.44 -1.24 -4.47
CA THR A 142 -16.15 -2.66 -4.68
C THR A 142 -14.72 -2.82 -5.16
N SER A 143 -14.05 -3.83 -4.63
CA SER A 143 -12.69 -4.17 -5.03
C SER A 143 -12.68 -4.85 -6.39
N THR A 144 -12.01 -4.23 -7.37
CA THR A 144 -11.82 -4.79 -8.72
C THR A 144 -10.42 -4.46 -9.23
N PHE A 145 -9.84 -5.32 -10.08
CA PHE A 145 -8.49 -5.12 -10.60
C PHE A 145 -8.31 -3.77 -11.32
N GLU A 146 -9.38 -3.25 -11.92
CA GLU A 146 -9.39 -1.94 -12.57
C GLU A 146 -9.11 -0.78 -11.62
N ASN A 147 -9.31 -0.96 -10.30
CA ASN A 147 -9.00 0.08 -9.31
C ASN A 147 -7.48 0.36 -9.28
N ASP A 148 -6.66 -0.69 -9.29
CA ASP A 148 -5.21 -0.54 -9.26
C ASP A 148 -4.67 -0.01 -10.59
N PHE A 149 -5.23 -0.48 -11.72
CA PHE A 149 -4.84 0.05 -13.03
C PHE A 149 -5.20 1.53 -13.19
N TYR A 150 -6.34 1.96 -12.62
CA TYR A 150 -6.69 3.38 -12.56
C TYR A 150 -5.66 4.18 -11.75
N GLY A 151 -5.27 3.69 -10.57
CA GLY A 151 -4.24 4.33 -9.74
C GLY A 151 -2.90 4.46 -10.47
N ILE A 152 -2.46 3.42 -11.19
CA ILE A 152 -1.23 3.45 -12.00
C ILE A 152 -1.32 4.52 -13.09
N GLU A 153 -2.44 4.62 -13.80
CA GLU A 153 -2.61 5.65 -14.83
C GLU A 153 -2.62 7.06 -14.24
N LYS A 154 -3.22 7.24 -13.06
CA LYS A 154 -3.17 8.52 -12.35
C LYS A 154 -1.80 8.88 -11.82
N ILE A 155 -0.98 7.91 -11.44
CA ILE A 155 0.43 8.15 -11.13
C ILE A 155 1.17 8.63 -12.38
N ARG A 156 0.92 8.04 -13.55
CA ARG A 156 1.52 8.49 -14.82
C ARG A 156 1.19 9.95 -15.10
N GLU A 157 -0.09 10.30 -15.12
CA GLU A 157 -0.54 11.69 -15.35
C GLU A 157 0.14 12.65 -14.35
N TRP A 158 0.11 12.30 -13.06
CA TRP A 158 0.73 13.12 -12.00
C TRP A 158 2.25 13.29 -12.20
N MET A 159 2.98 12.23 -12.58
CA MET A 159 4.42 12.31 -12.86
C MET A 159 4.71 13.19 -14.09
N GLU A 160 3.89 13.07 -15.14
CA GLU A 160 4.05 13.86 -16.37
C GLU A 160 3.81 15.37 -16.13
N GLU A 161 2.93 15.71 -15.19
CA GLU A 161 2.65 17.09 -14.77
C GLU A 161 3.71 17.64 -13.79
N SER A 162 4.29 16.79 -12.95
CA SER A 162 5.19 17.19 -11.85
C SER A 162 6.67 17.28 -12.23
N LEU A 163 7.10 16.58 -13.30
CA LEU A 163 8.50 16.51 -13.79
C LEU A 163 8.72 17.37 -15.05
#